data_AF-A0A1F4GIF8-F1
#
_entry.id   AF-A0A1F4GIF8-F1
#
_cell.length_a   1.000
_cell.length_b   1.000
_cell.length_c   1.000
_cell.angle_alpha   90.00
_cell.angle_beta   90.00
_cell.angle_gamma   90.00
#
_symmetry.space_group_name_H-M   'P 1'
#
loop_
_entity.id
_entity.type
_entity.pdbx_description
1 polymer ?
#
loop_
_entity_poly.entity_id
_entity_poly.type
_entity_poly.pdbx_seq_one_letter_code
_entity_poly.pdbx_strand_id
1 'polypeptide(L)'
;MARATEHIPVFVTAREKARIARIAKAAGVSTGEFLRRAVASFPAEDQEILECMLEQMTKTAAQASAAVDDALAFIEASNRRIIANEARGSTPD
;
A
#
# COMPACT_ATOMS: atom_id res chain seq x y z
N MET A 1 10.49 36.01 -29.59
CA MET A 1 10.59 34.60 -29.15
C MET A 1 9.41 34.31 -28.25
N ALA A 2 8.36 33.65 -28.76
CA ALA A 2 7.20 33.27 -27.96
C ALA A 2 6.66 31.93 -28.44
N ARG A 3 7.23 30.83 -27.94
CA ARG A 3 6.55 29.54 -27.88
C ARG A 3 6.36 29.25 -26.41
N ALA A 4 5.14 29.40 -25.91
CA ALA A 4 4.85 29.09 -24.51
C ALA A 4 3.74 28.02 -24.34
N THR A 5 3.16 27.53 -25.44
CA THR A 5 2.14 26.47 -25.39
C THR A 5 2.23 25.59 -26.62
N GLU A 6 2.36 24.28 -26.40
CA GLU A 6 2.31 23.26 -27.44
C GLU A 6 1.00 22.47 -27.32
N HIS A 7 0.53 21.91 -28.44
CA HIS A 7 -0.69 21.11 -28.48
C HIS A 7 -0.35 19.62 -28.40
N ILE A 8 -1.03 18.91 -27.50
CA ILE A 8 -1.00 17.45 -27.42
C ILE A 8 -2.30 16.93 -28.06
N PRO A 9 -2.30 16.45 -29.32
CA PRO A 9 -3.48 15.85 -29.92
C PRO A 9 -3.72 14.46 -29.31
N VAL A 10 -4.94 14.23 -28.79
CA VAL A 10 -5.36 12.94 -28.24
C VAL A 10 -6.56 12.46 -29.05
N PHE A 11 -6.45 11.27 -29.63
CA PHE A 11 -7.55 10.62 -30.33
C PHE A 11 -8.48 9.94 -29.31
N VAL A 12 -9.77 10.26 -29.39
CA VAL A 12 -10.81 9.68 -28.56
C VAL A 12 -12.03 9.38 -29.42
N THR A 13 -12.83 8.40 -29.00
CA THR A 13 -14.13 8.16 -29.62
C THR A 13 -15.10 9.31 -29.35
N ALA A 14 -16.16 9.43 -30.17
CA ALA A 14 -17.21 10.42 -29.94
C ALA A 14 -17.87 10.27 -28.56
N ARG A 15 -18.05 9.02 -28.10
CA ARG A 15 -18.62 8.71 -26.78
C ARG A 15 -17.73 9.19 -25.65
N GLU A 16 -16.42 8.99 -25.75
CA GLU A 16 -15.46 9.46 -24.76
C GLU A 16 -15.39 10.97 -24.73
N LYS A 17 -15.34 11.63 -25.89
CA LYS A 17 -15.36 13.09 -25.98
C LYS A 17 -16.58 13.69 -25.27
N ALA A 18 -17.76 13.13 -25.50
CA ALA A 18 -18.99 13.56 -24.84
C ALA A 18 -18.95 13.32 -23.33
N ARG A 19 -18.41 12.18 -22.88
CA ARG A 19 -18.24 11.87 -21.46
C ARG A 19 -17.31 12.87 -20.77
N ILE A 20 -16.13 13.13 -21.36
CA ILE A 20 -15.13 14.06 -20.81
C ILE A 20 -15.73 15.47 -20.71
N ALA A 21 -16.40 15.95 -21.76
CA ALA A 21 -17.02 17.28 -21.76
C ALA A 21 -18.09 17.42 -20.67
N ARG A 22 -18.88 16.37 -20.41
CA ARG A 22 -19.87 16.36 -19.33
C ARG A 22 -19.23 16.48 -17.95
N ILE A 23 -18.15 15.72 -17.72
CA ILE A 23 -17.43 15.73 -16.43
C ILE A 23 -16.77 17.10 -16.21
N ALA A 24 -16.09 17.64 -17.23
CA ALA A 24 -15.48 18.97 -17.15
C ALA A 24 -16.51 20.06 -16.84
N LYS A 25 -17.69 20.00 -17.49
CA LYS A 25 -18.81 20.91 -17.20
C LYS A 25 -19.33 20.77 -15.77
N ALA A 26 -19.49 19.55 -15.28
CA ALA A 26 -19.91 19.30 -13.90
C ALA A 26 -18.89 19.81 -12.87
N ALA A 27 -17.59 19.79 -13.23
CA ALA A 27 -16.50 20.33 -12.43
C ALA A 27 -16.29 21.86 -12.61
N GLY A 28 -17.09 22.53 -13.44
CA GLY A 28 -17.00 23.98 -13.65
C GLY A 28 -15.73 24.46 -14.38
N VAL A 29 -15.06 23.58 -15.13
CA VAL A 29 -13.79 23.88 -15.83
C VAL A 29 -13.86 23.54 -17.31
N SER A 30 -12.92 24.07 -18.10
CA SER A 30 -12.80 23.69 -19.51
C SER A 30 -12.29 22.25 -19.67
N THR A 31 -12.59 21.61 -20.79
CA THR A 31 -12.09 20.25 -21.09
C THR A 31 -10.56 20.17 -21.05
N GLY A 32 -9.86 21.19 -21.57
CA GLY A 32 -8.40 21.23 -21.57
C GLY A 32 -7.81 21.36 -20.17
N GLU A 33 -8.42 22.18 -19.31
CA GLU A 33 -7.99 22.34 -17.92
C GLU A 33 -8.33 21.10 -17.09
N PHE A 34 -9.50 20.49 -17.32
CA PHE A 34 -9.86 19.22 -16.72
C PHE A 34 -8.82 18.13 -17.02
N LEU A 35 -8.43 17.99 -18.29
CA LEU A 35 -7.42 17.01 -18.70
C LEU A 35 -6.03 17.36 -18.15
N ARG A 36 -5.65 18.65 -18.11
CA ARG A 36 -4.38 19.07 -17.50
C ARG A 36 -4.31 18.68 -16.02
N ARG A 37 -5.38 18.90 -15.26
CA ARG A 37 -5.48 18.49 -13.86
C ARG A 37 -5.48 16.99 -13.70
N ALA A 38 -6.20 16.27 -14.56
CA ALA A 38 -6.24 14.82 -14.54
C ALA A 38 -4.83 14.24 -14.76
N VAL A 39 -4.09 14.74 -15.75
CA VAL A 39 -2.68 14.35 -16.00
C VAL A 39 -1.78 14.68 -14.81
N ALA A 40 -1.92 15.87 -14.20
CA ALA A 40 -1.14 16.23 -13.01
C ALA A 40 -1.48 15.37 -11.77
N SER A 41 -2.68 14.79 -11.73
CA SER A 41 -3.12 13.87 -10.67
C SER A 41 -2.75 12.41 -10.91
N PHE A 42 -2.33 12.05 -12.14
CA PHE A 42 -1.68 10.78 -12.32
C PHE A 42 -0.35 10.85 -11.57
N PRO A 43 -0.11 9.98 -10.57
CA PRO A 43 1.22 9.87 -10.02
C PRO A 43 2.16 9.60 -11.20
N ALA A 44 3.26 10.36 -11.29
CA ALA A 44 4.41 9.83 -12.01
C ALA A 44 4.65 8.45 -11.40
N GLU A 45 4.77 7.41 -12.21
CA GLU A 45 4.91 6.03 -11.74
C GLU A 45 6.16 5.92 -10.85
N ASP A 46 6.04 6.25 -9.57
CA ASP A 46 6.90 5.78 -8.49
C ASP A 46 6.42 4.38 -8.10
N GLN A 47 6.10 3.58 -9.11
CA GLN A 47 5.77 2.15 -9.01
C GLN A 47 6.86 1.45 -8.19
N GLU A 48 8.12 1.84 -8.38
CA GLU A 48 9.26 1.38 -7.59
C GLU A 48 9.16 1.73 -6.10
N ILE A 49 8.69 2.93 -5.73
CA ILE A 49 8.53 3.31 -4.32
C ILE A 49 7.39 2.50 -3.69
N LEU A 50 6.28 2.34 -4.41
CA LEU A 50 5.15 1.53 -3.94
C LEU A 50 5.55 0.06 -3.77
N GLU A 51 6.30 -0.50 -4.72
CA GLU A 51 6.83 -1.86 -4.66
C GLU A 51 7.81 -2.02 -3.48
N CYS A 52 8.75 -1.09 -3.30
CA CYS A 52 9.66 -1.09 -2.14
C CYS A 52 8.92 -1.03 -0.81
N MET A 53 7.84 -0.22 -0.72
CA MET A 53 7.01 -0.15 0.48
C MET A 53 6.32 -1.49 0.77
N LEU A 54 5.75 -2.14 -0.24
CA LEU A 54 5.07 -3.44 -0.11
C LEU A 54 6.03 -4.56 0.28
N GLU A 55 7.24 -4.57 -0.29
CA GLU A 55 8.29 -5.52 0.09
C GLU A 55 8.67 -5.36 1.55
N GLN A 56 8.88 -4.11 2.00
CA GLN A 56 9.26 -3.84 3.38
C GLN A 56 8.15 -4.20 4.38
N MET A 57 6.88 -3.94 4.04
CA MET A 57 5.73 -4.36 4.84
C MET A 57 5.67 -5.89 4.97
N THR A 58 5.90 -6.60 3.88
CA THR A 58 5.89 -8.07 3.86
C THR A 58 7.01 -8.65 4.71
N LYS A 59 8.23 -8.08 4.57
CA LYS A 59 9.40 -8.48 5.37
C LYS A 59 9.17 -8.26 6.86
N THR A 60 8.67 -7.08 7.23
CA THR A 60 8.43 -6.75 8.65
C THR A 60 7.31 -7.59 9.26
N ALA A 61 6.25 -7.89 8.50
CA ALA A 61 5.21 -8.81 8.93
C ALA A 61 5.77 -10.23 9.19
N ALA A 62 6.60 -10.75 8.28
CA ALA A 62 7.23 -12.06 8.45
C ALA A 62 8.14 -12.10 9.70
N GLN A 63 8.92 -11.03 9.93
CA GLN A 63 9.76 -10.91 11.11
C GLN A 63 8.95 -10.85 12.40
N ALA A 64 7.85 -10.09 12.42
CA ALA A 64 6.96 -10.00 13.57
C ALA A 64 6.32 -11.35 13.90
N SER A 65 5.82 -12.08 12.88
CA SER A 65 5.27 -13.42 13.06
C SER A 65 6.31 -14.38 13.63
N ALA A 66 7.53 -14.40 13.08
CA ALA A 66 8.60 -15.24 13.60
C ALA A 66 8.94 -14.92 15.07
N ALA A 67 9.00 -13.64 15.44
CA ALA A 67 9.25 -13.23 16.82
C ALA A 67 8.13 -13.67 17.79
N VAL A 68 6.87 -13.66 17.32
CA VAL A 68 5.74 -14.17 18.10
C VAL A 68 5.86 -15.68 18.29
N ASP A 69 6.16 -16.42 17.23
CA ASP A 69 6.34 -17.88 17.30
C ASP A 69 7.48 -18.27 18.25
N ASP A 70 8.61 -17.57 18.19
CA ASP A 70 9.74 -17.78 19.09
C ASP A 70 9.37 -17.51 20.57
N ALA A 71 8.62 -16.44 20.83
CA ALA A 71 8.16 -16.11 22.18
C ALA A 71 7.20 -17.18 22.72
N LEU A 72 6.28 -17.68 21.90
CA LEU A 72 5.37 -18.75 22.28
C LEU A 72 6.11 -20.05 22.57
N ALA A 73 7.08 -20.43 21.73
CA ALA A 73 7.91 -21.61 21.94
C ALA A 73 8.72 -21.52 23.25
N PHE A 74 9.26 -20.34 23.56
CA PHE A 74 9.96 -20.11 24.82
C PHE A 74 9.05 -20.25 26.04
N ILE A 75 7.84 -19.67 26.00
CA ILE A 75 6.85 -19.79 27.08
C ILE A 75 6.47 -21.25 27.29
N GLU A 76 6.23 -22.01 26.21
CA GLU A 76 5.87 -23.41 26.30
C GLU A 76 7.00 -24.26 26.94
N ALA A 77 8.24 -24.04 26.51
CA ALA A 77 9.41 -24.70 27.10
C ALA A 77 9.59 -24.33 28.59
N SER A 78 9.33 -23.08 28.95
CA SER A 78 9.34 -22.62 30.34
C SER A 78 8.26 -23.32 31.17
N ASN A 79 7.02 -23.36 30.68
CA ASN A 79 5.91 -24.03 31.35
C ASN A 79 6.20 -25.51 31.58
N ARG A 80 6.78 -26.20 30.58
CA ARG A 80 7.23 -27.60 30.74
C ARG A 80 8.26 -27.76 31.86
N ARG A 81 9.22 -26.83 31.98
CA ARG A 81 10.23 -26.84 33.06
C ARG A 81 9.61 -26.60 34.44
N ILE A 82 8.65 -25.67 34.53
CA ILE A 82 7.94 -25.36 35.79
C ILE A 82 7.18 -26.60 36.26
N ILE A 83 6.36 -27.21 35.40
CA ILE A 83 5.59 -28.42 35.72
C ILE A 83 6.53 -29.55 36.19
N ALA A 84 7.65 -29.76 35.49
CA ALA A 84 8.62 -30.78 35.87
C ALA A 84 9.28 -30.49 37.24
N ASN A 85 9.51 -29.22 37.58
CA ASN A 85 10.04 -28.83 38.89
C ASN A 85 8.98 -28.99 40.00
N GLU A 86 7.74 -28.61 39.75
CA GLU A 86 6.64 -28.75 40.70
C GLU A 86 6.34 -30.21 41.01
N ALA A 87 6.35 -31.08 40.00
CA ALA A 87 6.21 -32.53 40.18
C ALA A 87 7.35 -33.15 41.01
N ARG A 88 8.55 -32.57 40.98
CA ARG A 88 9.70 -33.01 41.81
C ARG A 88 9.65 -32.45 43.24
N GLY A 89 9.05 -31.26 43.43
CA GLY A 89 8.90 -30.63 44.75
C GLY A 89 7.72 -31.18 45.56
N SER A 90 6.74 -31.81 44.90
CA SER A 90 5.59 -32.46 45.54
C SER A 90 5.93 -33.90 45.94
N THR A 91 6.85 -34.09 46.89
CA THR A 91 6.96 -35.36 47.62
C THR A 91 6.01 -35.26 48.83
N PRO A 92 4.98 -36.11 48.94
CA PRO A 92 4.08 -36.08 50.09
C PRO A 92 4.82 -36.65 51.31
N ASP A 93 4.78 -35.91 52.41
CA ASP A 93 5.15 -36.37 53.77
C ASP A 93 4.02 -37.25 54.33
#